data_AF-A0AAE0G3L0-F1
#
_entry.id   AF-A0AAE0G3L0-F1
#
_cell.length_a   1.000
_cell.length_b   1.000
_cell.length_c   1.000
_cell.angle_alpha   90.00
_cell.angle_beta   90.00
_cell.angle_gamma   90.00
#
_symmetry.space_group_name_H-M   'P 1'
#
loop_
_entity.id
_entity.type
_entity.pdbx_description
1 polymer ?
#
loop_
_entity_poly.entity_id
_entity_poly.type
_entity_poly.pdbx_seq_one_letter_code
_entity_poly.pdbx_strand_id
1 'polypeptide(L)'
;WTTRAYEAIFHGCIPVLIPDKIEPALADVLPWREFSVTVAKKNIPKLDEILDAIMPDQILKMQNTLACVWPRLHMSSYWGPYADEDSRFDMFDTLMQLLYHRILPAEPQTTWAGKSSTCQLPPPVRIQTHHRI
;
A
#
# COMPACT_ATOMS: atom_id res chain seq x y z
N TRP A 1 2.99 11.64 -12.59
CA TRP A 1 3.50 10.95 -11.40
C TRP A 1 3.67 12.01 -10.32
N THR A 2 2.88 11.97 -9.26
CA THR A 2 3.02 12.92 -8.15
C THR A 2 4.07 12.37 -7.19
N THR A 3 5.33 12.76 -7.39
CA THR A 3 6.45 12.32 -6.54
C THR A 3 6.20 12.63 -5.07
N ARG A 4 5.54 13.75 -4.79
CA ARG A 4 5.25 14.28 -3.44
C ARG A 4 4.56 13.29 -2.49
N ALA A 5 3.57 12.53 -2.98
CA ALA A 5 2.85 11.59 -2.12
C ALA A 5 3.72 10.39 -1.72
N TYR A 6 4.50 9.87 -2.68
CA TYR A 6 5.42 8.76 -2.41
C TYR A 6 6.63 9.21 -1.59
N GLU A 7 7.17 10.40 -1.84
CA GLU A 7 8.23 11.00 -1.02
C GLU A 7 7.80 11.12 0.45
N ALA A 8 6.57 11.59 0.72
CA ALA A 8 6.04 11.64 2.08
C ALA A 8 5.99 10.24 2.72
N ILE A 9 5.49 9.25 1.97
CA ILE A 9 5.44 7.84 2.43
C ILE A 9 6.85 7.29 2.70
N PHE A 10 7.81 7.56 1.81
CA PHE A 10 9.20 7.12 1.97
C PHE A 10 9.82 7.65 3.27
N HIS A 11 9.47 8.87 3.67
CA HIS A 11 9.90 9.47 4.93
C HIS A 11 9.00 9.13 6.14
N GLY A 12 8.01 8.27 5.98
CA GLY A 12 7.08 7.87 7.06
C GLY A 12 6.03 8.92 7.42
N CYS A 13 5.85 9.95 6.58
CA CYS A 13 4.81 10.95 6.74
C CYS A 13 3.46 10.45 6.18
N ILE A 14 2.37 10.84 6.83
CA ILE A 14 1.00 10.60 6.33
C ILE A 14 0.78 11.47 5.08
N PRO A 15 0.53 10.89 3.90
CA PRO A 15 0.29 11.67 2.69
C PRO A 15 -1.09 12.33 2.71
N VAL A 16 -1.12 13.62 2.36
CA VAL A 16 -2.36 14.35 2.03
C VAL A 16 -2.56 14.28 0.52
N LEU A 17 -3.58 13.56 0.10
CA LEU A 17 -3.92 13.35 -1.30
C LEU A 17 -4.93 14.39 -1.76
N ILE A 18 -4.63 15.09 -2.85
CA ILE A 18 -5.58 15.94 -3.56
C ILE A 18 -5.78 15.35 -4.97
N PRO A 19 -6.50 14.22 -5.09
CA PRO A 19 -6.68 13.56 -6.36
C PRO A 19 -7.70 14.32 -7.20
N ASP A 20 -7.32 14.72 -8.42
CA ASP A 20 -8.26 15.25 -9.40
C ASP A 20 -8.99 14.09 -10.11
N LYS A 21 -8.23 13.21 -10.78
CA LYS A 21 -8.72 12.02 -11.52
C LYS A 21 -7.70 10.88 -11.54
N ILE A 22 -6.83 10.84 -10.55
CA ILE A 22 -5.71 9.90 -10.48
C ILE A 22 -5.90 9.05 -9.23
N GLU A 23 -6.08 7.76 -9.44
CA GLU A 23 -6.03 6.78 -8.36
C GLU A 23 -4.56 6.53 -7.97
N PRO A 24 -4.25 6.39 -6.67
CA PRO A 24 -2.92 5.96 -6.23
C PRO A 24 -2.53 4.59 -6.81
N ALA A 25 -1.23 4.28 -6.83
CA ALA A 25 -0.80 2.95 -7.27
C ALA A 25 -1.31 1.89 -6.30
N LEU A 26 -1.69 0.73 -6.85
CA LEU A 26 -2.22 -0.40 -6.08
C LEU A 26 -3.43 -0.01 -5.21
N ALA A 27 -4.24 0.98 -5.62
CA ALA A 27 -5.42 1.42 -4.88
C ALA A 27 -6.49 0.33 -4.71
N ASP A 28 -6.46 -0.70 -5.55
CA ASP A 28 -7.31 -1.88 -5.46
C ASP A 28 -6.87 -2.88 -4.37
N VAL A 29 -5.65 -2.74 -3.85
CA VAL A 29 -5.03 -3.71 -2.95
C VAL A 29 -4.59 -3.07 -1.64
N LEU A 30 -4.10 -1.84 -1.68
CA LEU A 30 -3.61 -1.11 -0.51
C LEU A 30 -4.73 -0.27 0.12
N PRO A 31 -4.84 -0.25 1.46
CA PRO A 31 -5.88 0.48 2.16
C PRO A 31 -5.53 1.97 2.27
N TRP A 32 -5.43 2.69 1.14
CA TRP A 32 -5.03 4.11 1.12
C TRP A 32 -5.82 4.99 2.08
N ARG A 33 -7.12 4.71 2.25
CA ARG A 33 -7.98 5.46 3.19
C ARG A 33 -7.61 5.28 4.67
N GLU A 34 -6.83 4.26 5.01
CA GLU A 34 -6.44 3.94 6.39
C GLU A 34 -5.10 4.58 6.78
N PHE A 35 -4.32 5.08 5.82
CA PHE A 35 -3.01 5.71 6.07
C PHE A 35 -2.82 7.05 5.35
N SER A 36 -3.84 7.59 4.68
CA SER A 36 -3.78 8.87 3.97
C SER A 36 -5.01 9.73 4.22
N VAL A 37 -4.85 11.04 4.03
CA VAL A 37 -5.94 12.02 4.12
C VAL A 37 -6.29 12.47 2.71
N THR A 38 -7.51 12.21 2.24
CA THR A 38 -7.94 12.65 0.91
C THR A 38 -8.76 13.93 1.00
N VAL A 39 -8.32 14.97 0.30
CA VAL A 39 -8.96 16.30 0.28
C VAL A 39 -9.37 16.62 -1.15
N ALA A 40 -10.64 16.95 -1.35
CA ALA A 40 -11.12 17.43 -2.65
C ALA A 40 -10.52 18.81 -2.96
N LYS A 41 -10.17 19.09 -4.21
CA LYS A 41 -9.60 20.38 -4.65
C LYS A 41 -10.40 21.61 -4.21
N LYS A 42 -11.73 21.51 -4.17
CA LYS A 42 -12.64 22.56 -3.69
C LYS A 42 -12.46 22.91 -2.21
N ASN A 43 -11.90 22.00 -1.41
CA ASN A 43 -11.70 22.15 0.03
C ASN A 43 -10.30 22.61 0.41
N ILE A 44 -9.42 22.89 -0.57
CA ILE A 44 -8.07 23.44 -0.32
C ILE A 44 -8.10 24.71 0.56
N PRO A 45 -9.06 25.65 0.41
CA PRO A 45 -9.12 26.83 1.28
C PRO A 45 -9.41 26.54 2.76
N LYS A 46 -9.82 25.31 3.10
CA LYS A 46 -10.12 24.84 4.47
C LYS A 46 -9.17 23.74 4.91
N LEU A 47 -7.98 23.66 4.31
CA LEU A 47 -7.05 22.57 4.55
C LEU A 47 -6.55 22.57 5.99
N ASP A 48 -6.32 23.75 6.56
CA ASP A 48 -6.01 23.96 7.97
C ASP A 48 -7.10 23.38 8.88
N GLU A 49 -8.37 23.74 8.66
CA GLU A 49 -9.50 23.21 9.45
C GLU A 49 -9.58 21.68 9.38
N ILE A 50 -9.34 21.11 8.19
CA ILE A 50 -9.40 19.66 7.97
C ILE A 50 -8.27 18.95 8.70
N LEU A 51 -7.05 19.49 8.65
CA LEU A 51 -5.88 18.87 9.28
C LEU A 51 -5.93 19.02 10.80
N ASP A 52 -6.39 20.16 11.31
CA ASP A 52 -6.57 20.42 12.75
C ASP A 52 -7.66 19.55 13.37
N ALA A 53 -8.64 19.10 12.57
CA ALA A 53 -9.69 18.19 13.03
C ALA A 53 -9.20 16.74 13.24
N ILE A 54 -7.99 16.39 12.81
CA ILE A 54 -7.45 15.04 12.94
C ILE A 54 -6.89 14.84 14.35
N MET A 55 -7.45 13.88 15.07
CA MET A 55 -7.05 13.61 16.44
C MET A 55 -5.72 12.84 16.50
N PRO A 56 -4.88 13.02 17.54
CA PRO A 56 -3.59 12.35 17.65
C PRO A 56 -3.63 10.81 17.59
N ASP A 57 -4.69 10.19 18.10
CA ASP A 57 -4.92 8.74 18.02
C ASP A 57 -5.14 8.27 16.58
N GLN A 58 -5.82 9.08 15.77
CA GLN A 58 -6.00 8.82 14.34
C GLN A 58 -4.67 8.91 13.59
N ILE A 59 -3.82 9.87 13.95
CA ILE A 59 -2.45 10.01 13.41
C ILE A 59 -1.64 8.75 13.71
N LEU A 60 -1.62 8.31 14.97
CA LEU A 60 -0.89 7.09 15.36
C LEU A 60 -1.40 5.85 14.63
N LYS A 61 -2.72 5.72 14.46
CA LYS A 61 -3.31 4.63 13.69
C LYS A 61 -2.87 4.67 12.22
N MET A 62 -2.91 5.85 11.59
CA MET A 62 -2.45 6.02 10.21
C MET A 62 -0.96 5.71 10.06
N GLN A 63 -0.11 6.14 11.00
CA GLN A 63 1.32 5.85 11.00
C GLN A 63 1.62 4.35 11.18
N ASN A 64 0.89 3.66 12.07
CA ASN A 64 1.03 2.21 12.23
C ASN A 64 0.63 1.45 10.96
N THR A 65 -0.48 1.84 10.33
CA THR A 65 -0.89 1.29 9.04
C THR A 65 0.14 1.60 7.96
N LEU A 66 0.67 2.83 7.93
CA LEU A 66 1.69 3.26 6.97
C LEU A 66 2.96 2.40 7.08
N ALA A 67 3.47 2.21 8.30
CA ALA A 67 4.66 1.37 8.54
C ALA A 67 4.45 -0.07 8.06
N CYS A 68 3.23 -0.59 8.16
CA CYS A 68 2.89 -1.90 7.65
C CYS A 68 2.91 -2.01 6.13
N VAL A 69 2.36 -1.01 5.44
CA VAL A 69 2.23 -1.02 3.98
C VAL A 69 3.49 -0.48 3.28
N TRP A 70 4.36 0.22 4.00
CA TRP A 70 5.53 0.91 3.47
C TRP A 70 6.42 0.05 2.56
N PRO A 71 6.75 -1.22 2.91
CA PRO A 71 7.55 -2.07 2.03
C PRO A 71 6.91 -2.27 0.65
N ARG A 72 5.57 -2.37 0.57
CA ARG A 72 4.82 -2.60 -0.67
C ARG A 72 4.77 -1.40 -1.61
N LEU A 73 5.20 -0.24 -1.12
CA LEU A 73 5.29 1.01 -1.88
C LEU A 73 6.74 1.36 -2.23
N HIS A 74 7.69 0.55 -1.78
CA HIS A 74 9.12 0.65 -2.07
C HIS A 74 9.51 -0.43 -3.08
N MET A 75 10.26 -0.06 -4.11
CA MET A 75 10.93 -1.05 -4.99
C MET A 75 12.26 -1.39 -4.36
N SER A 76 12.49 -2.65 -3.99
CA SER A 76 13.84 -3.06 -3.61
C SER A 76 14.79 -2.81 -4.77
N SER A 77 16.00 -2.36 -4.46
CA SER A 77 16.96 -2.05 -5.50
C SER A 77 17.39 -3.34 -6.19
N TYR A 78 17.90 -3.26 -7.43
CA TYR A 78 18.60 -4.41 -8.06
C TYR A 78 19.77 -4.94 -7.19
N TRP A 79 20.27 -4.10 -6.26
CA TRP A 79 21.29 -4.43 -5.26
C TRP A 79 20.75 -5.04 -3.96
N GLY A 80 19.45 -5.19 -3.80
CA GLY A 80 18.80 -5.68 -2.59
C GLY A 80 19.39 -6.98 -2.01
N PRO A 81 19.69 -8.01 -2.82
CA PRO A 81 20.35 -9.23 -2.34
C PRO A 81 21.76 -9.00 -1.75
N TYR A 82 22.45 -7.93 -2.16
CA TYR A 82 23.78 -7.57 -1.64
C TYR A 82 23.72 -6.66 -0.40
N ALA A 83 22.57 -6.06 -0.14
CA ALA A 83 22.31 -5.17 0.99
C ALA A 83 21.46 -5.84 2.09
N ASP A 84 21.25 -7.16 2.02
CA ASP A 84 20.36 -7.92 2.90
C ASP A 84 18.92 -7.38 2.90
N GLU A 85 18.48 -6.79 1.78
CA GLU A 85 17.11 -6.35 1.60
C GLU A 85 16.23 -7.56 1.25
N ASP A 86 15.31 -7.92 2.14
CA ASP A 86 14.26 -8.88 1.80
C ASP A 86 13.35 -8.26 0.72
N SER A 87 13.52 -8.71 -0.52
CA SER A 87 12.69 -8.26 -1.65
C SER A 87 11.28 -8.87 -1.65
N ARG A 88 10.97 -9.75 -0.68
CA ARG A 88 9.61 -10.23 -0.48
C ARG A 88 8.75 -9.09 0.05
N PHE A 89 7.51 -9.00 -0.45
CA PHE A 89 6.52 -8.00 -0.07
C PHE A 89 6.88 -6.56 -0.46
N ASP A 90 7.87 -6.38 -1.34
CA ASP A 90 8.15 -5.08 -1.94
C ASP A 90 7.11 -4.75 -3.04
N MET A 91 7.22 -3.57 -3.67
CA MET A 91 6.30 -3.16 -4.72
C MET A 91 6.35 -4.08 -5.95
N PHE A 92 7.52 -4.62 -6.31
CA PHE A 92 7.68 -5.51 -7.46
C PHE A 92 7.03 -6.88 -7.20
N ASP A 93 7.33 -7.51 -6.06
CA ASP A 93 6.72 -8.76 -5.62
C ASP A 93 5.20 -8.63 -5.52
N THR A 94 4.72 -7.52 -4.92
CA THR A 94 3.28 -7.23 -4.86
C THR A 94 2.66 -7.15 -6.26
N LEU A 95 3.30 -6.44 -7.19
CA LEU A 95 2.84 -6.36 -8.58
C LEU A 95 2.82 -7.73 -9.26
N MET A 96 3.88 -8.52 -9.10
CA MET A 96 3.99 -9.84 -9.69
C MET A 96 2.94 -10.81 -9.16
N GLN A 97 2.67 -10.79 -7.85
CA GLN A 97 1.60 -11.59 -7.24
C GLN A 97 0.23 -11.20 -7.78
N LEU A 98 -0.05 -9.89 -7.95
CA LEU A 98 -1.31 -9.42 -8.51
C LEU A 98 -1.49 -9.84 -9.98
N LEU A 99 -0.45 -9.71 -10.79
CA LEU A 99 -0.47 -10.15 -12.18
C LEU A 99 -0.70 -11.66 -12.27
N TYR A 100 -0.01 -12.43 -11.42
CA TYR A 100 -0.18 -13.87 -11.33
C TYR A 100 -1.64 -14.25 -11.01
N HIS A 101 -2.26 -13.61 -10.02
CA HIS A 101 -3.66 -13.86 -9.64
C HIS A 101 -4.68 -13.45 -10.71
N ARG A 102 -4.32 -12.49 -11.57
CA ARG A 102 -5.18 -12.05 -12.68
C ARG A 102 -5.07 -12.97 -13.90
N ILE A 103 -3.91 -13.60 -14.11
CA ILE A 103 -3.65 -14.43 -15.29
C ILE A 103 -4.09 -15.89 -15.08
N LEU A 104 -3.87 -16.45 -13.88
CA LEU A 104 -4.19 -17.84 -13.59
C LEU A 104 -5.48 -17.94 -12.79
N PRO A 105 -6.37 -18.92 -13.07
CA PRO A 105 -7.46 -19.27 -12.17
C PRO A 105 -6.85 -19.90 -10.91
N ALA A 106 -6.43 -19.06 -9.97
CA ALA A 106 -5.93 -19.52 -8.68
C ALA A 106 -7.11 -20.03 -7.85
N GLU A 107 -6.93 -21.11 -7.08
CA GLU A 107 -7.83 -21.39 -5.97
C GLU A 107 -7.93 -20.13 -5.10
N PRO A 108 -9.09 -19.89 -4.45
CA PRO A 108 -9.27 -18.74 -3.58
C PRO A 108 -8.39 -18.88 -2.33
N GLN A 109 -7.08 -18.61 -2.47
CA GLN A 109 -6.35 -17.98 -1.40
C GLN A 109 -7.10 -16.68 -1.16
N THR A 110 -7.66 -16.58 0.04
CA THR A 110 -8.40 -15.42 0.54
C THR A 110 -7.91 -14.17 -0.15
N THR A 111 -8.70 -13.67 -1.12
CA THR A 111 -8.82 -12.23 -1.31
C THR A 111 -8.77 -11.63 0.08
N TRP A 112 -8.06 -10.52 0.28
CA TRP A 112 -8.12 -9.74 1.52
C TRP A 112 -9.58 -9.31 1.79
N ALA A 113 -10.41 -10.26 2.21
CA ALA A 113 -11.74 -10.15 2.75
C ALA A 113 -11.50 -9.90 4.23
N GLY A 114 -10.92 -8.75 4.51
CA GLY A 114 -10.41 -8.43 5.83
C GLY A 114 -9.75 -7.07 5.81
N LYS A 115 -10.57 -6.03 5.96
CA LYS A 115 -10.14 -4.74 6.51
C LYS A 115 -9.64 -4.97 7.96
N SER A 116 -8.54 -5.68 8.14
CA SER A 116 -7.99 -5.97 9.46
C SER A 116 -6.80 -5.06 9.71
N SER A 117 -6.90 -4.27 10.78
CA SER A 117 -5.89 -3.36 11.31
C SER A 117 -4.68 -4.05 11.92
N THR A 118 -4.42 -5.30 11.59
CA THR A 118 -3.27 -6.06 12.07
C THR A 118 -2.34 -6.29 10.91
N CYS A 119 -1.10 -5.80 11.05
CA CYS A 119 -0.04 -6.00 10.07
C CYS A 119 0.37 -7.47 10.00
N GLN A 120 -0.48 -8.28 9.38
CA GLN A 120 -0.18 -9.68 9.06
C GLN A 120 0.07 -9.73 7.57
N LEU A 121 1.27 -10.14 7.19
CA LEU A 121 1.58 -10.37 5.79
C LEU A 121 0.65 -11.50 5.28
N PRO A 122 0.10 -11.38 4.05
CA PRO A 122 -0.63 -12.48 3.47
C PRO A 122 0.33 -13.67 3.32
N PRO A 123 -0.15 -14.90 3.57
CA PRO A 123 0.69 -16.08 3.40
C PRO A 123 1.20 -16.16 1.95
N PRO A 124 2.42 -16.69 1.73
CA PRO A 124 2.95 -16.86 0.38
C PRO A 124 2.00 -17.70 -0.47
N VAL A 125 1.81 -17.28 -1.71
CA VAL A 125 0.95 -17.95 -2.69
C VAL A 125 1.45 -19.37 -2.89
N ARG A 126 0.63 -20.37 -2.54
CA ARG A 126 0.96 -21.77 -2.83
C ARG A 126 0.64 -22.04 -4.29
N ILE A 127 1.67 -22.17 -5.11
CA ILE A 127 1.52 -22.64 -6.47
C ILE A 127 1.03 -24.09 -6.38
N GLN A 128 -0.22 -24.34 -6.79
CA GLN A 128 -0.60 -25.70 -7.14
C GLN A 128 0.20 -26.07 -8.37
N THR A 129 1.29 -26.82 -8.19
CA THR A 129 1.92 -27.51 -9.31
C THR A 129 0.91 -28.54 -9.78
N HIS A 130 0.14 -28.21 -10.82
CA HIS A 130 -0.50 -29.23 -11.63
C HIS A 130 0.63 -30.04 -12.28
N HIS A 131 1.11 -31.06 -11.55
CA HIS A 131 1.79 -32.19 -12.15
C HIS A 131 0.79 -32.84 -13.11
N ARG A 132 0.81 -32.38 -14.36
CA ARG A 132 0.35 -33.19 -15.48
C ARG A 132 1.49 -34.15 -15.79
N ILE A 133 1.21 -35.42 -15.54
CA ILE A 133 1.96 -36.61 -15.97
C ILE A 133 2.17 -36.53 -17.48
#